data_AF-A0A031HLT0-F1
#
_entry.id   AF-A0A031HLT0-F1
#
_cell.length_a   1.000
_cell.length_b   1.000
_cell.length_c   1.000
_cell.angle_alpha   90.00
_cell.angle_beta   90.00
_cell.angle_gamma   90.00
#
_symmetry.space_group_name_H-M   'P 1'
#
loop_
_entity.id
_entity.type
_entity.pdbx_description
1 polymer ?
#
loop_
_entity_poly.entity_id
_entity_poly.type
_entity_poly.pdbx_seq_one_letter_code
_entity_poly.pdbx_strand_id
1 'polypeptide(L)'
;MNERIPHADLASQGFETRADCHWNLVTARLVEAAVARGEGKLSADGPLVVETGAHTGRSAQDKFIVRDAETEDSVWWGKSNKGMAPDHFAALKADFLAALRDKEHLFVQDLYGGSQPENRVRVRVINELAWHNLFIRTMLVRPEERELRDFAPEYTIIDLPSFRADPARHGTRTETVIAVNFTEKLILIGGTRYAGEMKKSVFGLLNYLLPRTGVMPMHCSANMGADGSTAVFFGLSGTGKTTLSADASRTLIGDDEHGWSDTAVFNFEGGCYAKMIRLSPDAEPEIFATTKRFGTVLENVVMDPVTRQLDLDDNSLAENSRGAYPIDFIPNASKDNMGGVPRTIVMLTADAYGVLPPIARLTPDQAMYHFLSGYTARVAGTEIGVTEPDATFSTCFGAPFMPRHPSVYGNLLKERIARGGVECWLVNTGWTGGKYGTGHRMPIKATRALLNAALDGSLGQAEFRTDPNFGFAVPVAVPGVDPAILDPRSTWADKHAYDATAAKLVDLFVENFAQFADHVDAGVRRSAPKVTETA
;
A
#
# COMPACT_ATOMS: atom_id res chain seq x y z
N MET A 1 35.97 15.24 -7.41
CA MET A 1 34.74 15.92 -6.95
C MET A 1 33.65 14.88 -6.95
N ASN A 2 32.84 14.80 -5.90
CA ASN A 2 31.90 13.69 -5.68
C ASN A 2 30.73 13.77 -6.68
N GLU A 3 30.70 12.90 -7.70
CA GLU A 3 29.67 12.86 -8.76
C GLU A 3 28.25 12.63 -8.22
N ARG A 4 28.14 12.21 -6.95
CA ARG A 4 26.90 11.88 -6.25
C ARG A 4 26.29 13.07 -5.51
N ILE A 5 26.94 14.23 -5.55
CA ILE A 5 26.40 15.49 -5.03
C ILE A 5 25.78 16.25 -6.21
N PRO A 6 24.48 16.58 -6.18
CA PRO A 6 23.80 17.33 -7.24
C PRO A 6 24.29 18.79 -7.32
N HIS A 7 24.15 19.42 -8.48
CA HIS A 7 24.39 20.86 -8.65
C HIS A 7 23.39 21.73 -7.87
N ALA A 8 22.13 21.31 -7.85
CA ALA A 8 21.10 21.90 -7.00
C ALA A 8 21.29 21.37 -5.57
N ASP A 9 22.17 21.98 -4.78
CA ASP A 9 22.40 21.63 -3.37
C ASP A 9 21.28 22.15 -2.43
N LEU A 10 21.42 21.95 -1.12
CA LEU A 10 20.41 22.39 -0.15
C LEU A 10 20.26 23.92 -0.11
N ALA A 11 21.37 24.66 -0.15
CA ALA A 11 21.37 26.11 -0.09
C ALA A 11 20.66 26.72 -1.32
N SER A 12 20.86 26.14 -2.51
CA SER A 12 20.17 26.56 -3.74
C SER A 12 18.64 26.38 -3.69
N GLN A 13 18.14 25.55 -2.77
CA GLN A 13 16.71 25.33 -2.51
C GLN A 13 16.17 26.16 -1.34
N GLY A 14 16.99 27.04 -0.76
CA GLY A 14 16.64 27.83 0.43
C GLY A 14 16.70 27.04 1.74
N PHE A 15 17.31 25.85 1.74
CA PHE A 15 17.56 25.06 2.95
C PHE A 15 18.97 25.33 3.47
N GLU A 16 19.10 26.40 4.26
CA GLU A 16 20.35 26.69 4.96
C GLU A 16 20.62 25.65 6.04
N THR A 17 21.86 25.20 6.19
CA THR A 17 22.27 24.31 7.28
C THR A 17 23.77 24.40 7.54
N ARG A 18 24.17 24.07 8.77
CA ARG A 18 25.59 23.89 9.17
C ARG A 18 25.97 22.42 9.28
N ALA A 19 25.02 21.52 9.01
CA ALA A 19 25.23 20.09 9.12
C ALA A 19 26.27 19.59 8.12
N ASP A 20 27.02 18.57 8.53
CA ASP A 20 27.73 17.70 7.59
C ASP A 20 26.69 16.90 6.78
N CYS A 21 26.61 17.22 5.47
CA CYS A 21 25.61 16.69 4.57
C CYS A 21 26.12 15.44 3.83
N HIS A 22 25.51 14.30 4.13
CA HIS A 22 25.80 12.98 3.57
C HIS A 22 24.93 12.71 2.34
N TRP A 23 25.45 13.06 1.17
CA TRP A 23 24.71 12.97 -0.09
C TRP A 23 24.74 11.58 -0.72
N ASN A 24 23.54 11.09 -1.05
CA ASN A 24 23.26 9.93 -1.88
C ASN A 24 24.04 8.66 -1.48
N LEU A 25 24.40 8.51 -0.19
CA LEU A 25 25.23 7.40 0.30
C LEU A 25 24.69 6.03 -0.15
N VAL A 26 25.61 5.11 -0.44
CA VAL A 26 25.26 3.73 -0.76
C VAL A 26 24.88 2.94 0.49
N THR A 27 24.19 1.81 0.29
CA THR A 27 23.70 0.91 1.34
C THR A 27 24.76 0.60 2.40
N ALA A 28 25.97 0.21 2.00
CA ALA A 28 27.03 -0.13 2.96
C ALA A 28 27.39 1.05 3.88
N ARG A 29 27.59 2.24 3.30
CA ARG A 29 27.94 3.46 4.03
C ARG A 29 26.81 3.91 4.97
N LEU A 30 25.56 3.69 4.58
CA LEU A 30 24.40 4.00 5.42
C LEU A 30 24.25 3.02 6.59
N VAL A 31 24.46 1.72 6.35
CA VAL A 31 24.47 0.72 7.42
C VAL A 31 25.59 1.00 8.43
N GLU A 32 26.81 1.26 7.93
CA GLU A 32 27.96 1.66 8.77
C GLU A 32 27.64 2.89 9.62
N ALA A 33 27.09 3.94 9.01
CA ALA A 33 26.71 5.15 9.72
C ALA A 33 25.62 4.89 10.77
N ALA A 34 24.58 4.13 10.43
CA ALA A 34 23.50 3.79 11.37
C ALA A 34 24.02 3.03 12.59
N VAL A 35 24.92 2.05 12.40
CA VAL A 35 25.52 1.28 13.49
C VAL A 35 26.46 2.17 14.33
N ALA A 36 27.34 2.94 13.70
CA ALA A 36 28.28 3.82 14.39
C ALA A 36 27.58 4.89 15.23
N ARG A 37 26.42 5.35 14.77
CA ARG A 37 25.57 6.34 15.44
C ARG A 37 24.59 5.74 16.44
N GLY A 38 24.60 4.42 16.64
CA GLY A 38 23.71 3.72 17.57
C GLY A 38 22.24 3.78 17.17
N GLU A 39 21.94 4.01 15.89
CA GLU A 39 20.56 4.11 15.39
C GLU A 39 19.91 2.74 15.18
N GLY A 40 20.73 1.69 15.05
CA GLY A 40 20.32 0.29 14.88
C GLY A 40 21.46 -0.67 15.16
N LYS A 41 21.19 -1.97 15.05
CA LYS A 41 22.15 -3.05 15.28
C LYS A 41 22.07 -4.09 14.17
N LEU A 42 23.18 -4.71 13.81
CA LEU A 42 23.15 -5.83 12.88
C LEU A 42 22.62 -7.09 13.57
N SER A 43 21.74 -7.82 12.87
CA SER A 43 21.40 -9.20 13.24
C SER A 43 22.53 -10.16 12.89
N ALA A 44 22.42 -11.41 13.37
CA ALA A 44 23.43 -12.44 13.14
C ALA A 44 23.72 -12.68 11.64
N ASP A 45 22.72 -12.51 10.79
CA ASP A 45 22.79 -12.76 9.35
C ASP A 45 22.95 -11.47 8.51
N GLY A 46 23.11 -10.31 9.15
CA GLY A 46 23.50 -9.06 8.48
C GLY A 46 22.45 -7.97 8.24
N PRO A 47 21.11 -8.19 8.27
CA PRO A 47 20.15 -7.07 8.28
C PRO A 47 20.38 -6.07 9.41
N LEU A 48 20.02 -4.81 9.16
CA LEU A 48 19.99 -3.75 10.17
C LEU A 48 18.64 -3.78 10.90
N VAL A 49 18.66 -4.10 12.20
CA VAL A 49 17.49 -4.07 13.09
C VAL A 49 17.40 -2.72 13.78
N VAL A 50 16.23 -2.09 13.72
CA VAL A 50 15.93 -0.76 14.29
C VAL A 50 14.63 -0.78 15.07
N GLU A 51 14.49 0.16 16.00
CA GLU A 51 13.27 0.36 16.78
C GLU A 51 12.71 1.76 16.51
N THR A 52 11.40 1.86 16.25
CA THR A 52 10.73 3.13 15.93
C THR A 52 10.06 3.78 17.15
N GLY A 53 10.15 3.13 18.32
CA GLY A 53 9.59 3.63 19.58
C GLY A 53 8.06 3.61 19.60
N ALA A 54 7.43 4.67 20.11
CA ALA A 54 5.99 4.72 20.31
C ALA A 54 5.16 4.58 19.01
N HIS A 55 5.71 5.01 17.88
CA HIS A 55 5.06 4.90 16.58
C HIS A 55 5.59 3.67 15.83
N THR A 56 4.90 2.54 15.95
CA THR A 56 5.20 1.29 15.23
C THR A 56 4.36 1.12 13.95
N GLY A 57 3.68 2.18 13.56
CA GLY A 57 2.82 2.28 12.39
C GLY A 57 2.46 3.73 12.10
N ARG A 58 1.64 3.93 11.07
CA ARG A 58 1.26 5.27 10.61
C ARG A 58 0.50 6.06 11.66
N SER A 59 0.78 7.35 11.77
CA SER A 59 -0.03 8.30 12.54
C SER A 59 -1.04 8.99 11.63
N ALA A 60 -1.98 8.22 11.07
CA ALA A 60 -2.89 8.67 10.00
C ALA A 60 -3.69 9.94 10.36
N GLN A 61 -3.97 10.16 11.64
CA GLN A 61 -4.70 11.33 12.09
C GLN A 61 -3.83 12.60 12.18
N ASP A 62 -2.50 12.47 12.22
CA ASP A 62 -1.50 13.57 12.27
C ASP A 62 -1.01 13.98 10.88
N LYS A 63 -1.61 13.40 9.83
CA LYS A 63 -1.38 13.82 8.46
C LYS A 63 -2.29 15.00 8.09
N PHE A 64 -1.69 16.03 7.52
CA PHE A 64 -2.34 17.25 7.08
C PHE A 64 -1.93 17.59 5.65
N ILE A 65 -2.85 18.17 4.90
CA ILE A 65 -2.61 18.78 3.59
C ILE A 65 -2.91 20.27 3.74
N VAL A 66 -1.99 21.13 3.30
CA VAL A 66 -2.23 22.58 3.29
C VAL A 66 -3.44 22.85 2.42
N ARG A 67 -4.41 23.59 2.97
CA ARG A 67 -5.65 23.98 2.30
C ARG A 67 -5.50 25.40 1.74
N ASP A 68 -5.15 25.47 0.48
CA ASP A 68 -4.86 26.67 -0.30
C ASP A 68 -5.59 26.63 -1.66
N ALA A 69 -5.33 27.61 -2.54
CA ALA A 69 -6.01 27.70 -3.83
C ALA A 69 -5.78 26.49 -4.76
N GLU A 70 -4.66 25.77 -4.65
CA GLU A 70 -4.40 24.56 -5.47
C GLU A 70 -5.20 23.36 -4.96
N THR A 71 -5.46 23.29 -3.66
CA THR A 71 -5.99 22.12 -2.98
C THR A 71 -7.45 22.23 -2.56
N GLU A 72 -7.98 23.44 -2.41
CA GLU A 72 -9.35 23.73 -1.92
C GLU A 72 -10.41 22.86 -2.60
N ASP A 73 -10.42 22.84 -3.94
CA ASP A 73 -11.42 22.13 -4.73
C ASP A 73 -10.92 20.79 -5.30
N SER A 74 -9.63 20.48 -5.14
CA SER A 74 -8.99 19.33 -5.76
C SER A 74 -8.77 18.17 -4.78
N VAL A 75 -8.72 18.46 -3.49
CA VAL A 75 -8.63 17.50 -2.39
C VAL A 75 -10.01 17.19 -1.83
N TRP A 76 -10.28 15.92 -1.59
CA TRP A 76 -11.47 15.46 -0.90
C TRP A 76 -11.30 15.57 0.61
N TRP A 77 -11.71 16.72 1.15
CA TRP A 77 -11.62 17.02 2.58
C TRP A 77 -12.54 16.11 3.42
N GLY A 78 -12.02 15.59 4.52
CA GLY A 78 -12.79 14.72 5.41
C GLY A 78 -11.93 14.09 6.49
N LYS A 79 -12.38 12.93 7.02
CA LYS A 79 -11.69 12.23 8.12
C LYS A 79 -10.26 11.79 7.74
N SER A 80 -10.03 11.45 6.48
CA SER A 80 -8.73 10.97 5.96
C SER A 80 -7.81 12.10 5.50
N ASN A 81 -8.35 13.15 4.88
CA ASN A 81 -7.60 14.31 4.38
C ASN A 81 -7.95 15.53 5.21
N LYS A 82 -7.09 15.86 6.18
CA LYS A 82 -7.27 17.00 7.08
C LYS A 82 -6.58 18.24 6.52
N GLY A 83 -7.29 19.36 6.53
CA GLY A 83 -6.74 20.65 6.12
C GLY A 83 -5.83 21.26 7.17
N MET A 84 -4.76 21.91 6.72
CA MET A 84 -3.93 22.82 7.51
C MET A 84 -3.97 24.21 6.87
N ALA A 85 -4.17 25.25 7.67
CA ALA A 85 -4.17 26.61 7.14
C ALA A 85 -2.77 27.01 6.65
N PRO A 86 -2.64 27.82 5.58
CA PRO A 86 -1.34 28.28 5.07
C PRO A 86 -0.46 28.94 6.15
N ASP A 87 -1.03 29.76 7.03
CA ASP A 87 -0.28 30.44 8.10
C ASP A 87 0.29 29.46 9.14
N HIS A 88 -0.45 28.40 9.45
CA HIS A 88 0.03 27.33 10.34
C HIS A 88 1.16 26.54 9.69
N PHE A 89 1.06 26.24 8.39
CA PHE A 89 2.15 25.61 7.66
C PHE A 89 3.37 26.52 7.57
N ALA A 90 3.19 27.83 7.36
CA ALA A 90 4.30 28.78 7.32
C ALA A 90 5.05 28.83 8.66
N ALA A 91 4.32 28.84 9.78
CA ALA A 91 4.91 28.75 11.11
C ALA A 91 5.65 27.42 11.33
N LEU A 92 5.02 26.30 10.96
CA LEU A 92 5.63 24.97 11.04
C LEU A 92 6.91 24.88 10.21
N LYS A 93 6.87 25.35 8.96
CA LYS A 93 8.01 25.39 8.04
C LYS A 93 9.15 26.21 8.62
N ALA A 94 8.87 27.41 9.14
CA ALA A 94 9.90 28.25 9.75
C ALA A 94 10.63 27.53 10.90
N ASP A 95 9.89 26.84 11.76
CA ASP A 95 10.44 26.13 12.90
C ASP A 95 11.17 24.84 12.47
N PHE A 96 10.68 24.13 11.44
CA PHE A 96 11.39 23.00 10.81
C PHE A 96 12.73 23.43 10.22
N LEU A 97 12.77 24.56 9.49
CA LEU A 97 14.01 25.08 8.91
C LEU A 97 14.97 25.57 9.98
N ALA A 98 14.48 26.11 11.10
CA ALA A 98 15.32 26.39 12.25
C ALA A 98 15.93 25.10 12.82
N ALA A 99 15.11 24.07 13.05
CA ALA A 99 15.61 22.77 13.53
C ALA A 99 16.59 22.09 12.56
N LEU A 100 16.38 22.23 11.25
CA LEU A 100 17.26 21.72 10.20
C LEU A 100 18.64 22.42 10.22
N ARG A 101 18.66 23.73 10.48
CA ARG A 101 19.90 24.51 10.55
C ARG A 101 20.84 24.05 11.65
N ASP A 102 20.25 23.62 12.78
CA ASP A 102 20.97 23.24 13.99
C ASP A 102 21.39 21.76 14.02
N LYS A 103 21.09 20.99 12.97
CA LYS A 103 21.56 19.60 12.87
C LYS A 103 23.06 19.54 12.65
N GLU A 104 23.70 18.58 13.33
CA GLU A 104 25.12 18.28 13.12
C GLU A 104 25.32 17.45 11.84
N HIS A 105 24.40 16.53 11.56
CA HIS A 105 24.45 15.66 10.39
C HIS A 105 23.09 15.63 9.70
N LEU A 106 23.12 15.66 8.37
CA LEU A 106 21.96 15.43 7.52
C LEU A 106 22.30 14.39 6.46
N PHE A 107 21.38 13.49 6.19
CA PHE A 107 21.47 12.52 5.11
C PHE A 107 20.49 12.91 4.02
N VAL A 108 20.97 12.94 2.78
CA VAL A 108 20.19 13.42 1.62
C VAL A 108 20.16 12.34 0.54
N GLN A 109 18.98 11.99 0.05
CA GLN A 109 18.83 11.11 -1.13
C GLN A 109 17.99 11.79 -2.20
N ASP A 110 18.44 11.66 -3.43
CA ASP A 110 17.74 12.04 -4.65
C ASP A 110 17.21 10.76 -5.31
N LEU A 111 15.90 10.64 -5.41
CA LEU A 111 15.19 9.40 -5.76
C LEU A 111 14.00 9.68 -6.69
N TYR A 112 13.51 8.66 -7.38
CA TYR A 112 12.31 8.73 -8.20
C TYR A 112 11.13 8.05 -7.50
N GLY A 113 9.98 8.72 -7.45
CA GLY A 113 8.69 8.06 -7.23
C GLY A 113 8.12 7.64 -8.59
N GLY A 114 8.11 6.35 -8.90
CA GLY A 114 7.75 5.82 -10.23
C GLY A 114 8.95 5.32 -11.04
N SER A 115 8.79 4.12 -11.62
CA SER A 115 9.79 3.52 -12.54
C SER A 115 9.67 4.01 -13.98
N GLN A 116 8.46 4.40 -14.44
CA GLN A 116 8.25 4.86 -15.81
C GLN A 116 8.79 6.29 -16.00
N PRO A 117 9.81 6.54 -16.84
CA PRO A 117 10.49 7.83 -16.94
C PRO A 117 9.58 9.02 -17.23
N GLU A 118 8.52 8.85 -18.02
CA GLU A 118 7.60 9.92 -18.42
C GLU A 118 6.62 10.31 -17.30
N ASN A 119 6.42 9.42 -16.32
CA ASN A 119 5.43 9.58 -15.25
C ASN A 119 6.06 9.63 -13.84
N ARG A 120 7.39 9.50 -13.73
CA ARG A 120 8.09 9.53 -12.44
C ARG A 120 8.23 10.95 -11.90
N VAL A 121 8.26 11.07 -10.58
CA VAL A 121 8.49 12.34 -9.88
C VAL A 121 9.87 12.33 -9.25
N ARG A 122 10.66 13.40 -9.45
CA ARG A 122 11.94 13.58 -8.76
C ARG A 122 11.72 14.04 -7.31
N VAL A 123 12.12 13.23 -6.35
CA VAL A 123 11.95 13.49 -4.91
C VAL A 123 13.32 13.58 -4.25
N ARG A 124 13.57 14.69 -3.55
CA ARG A 124 14.67 14.80 -2.60
C ARG A 124 14.19 14.53 -1.19
N VAL A 125 14.91 13.70 -0.44
CA VAL A 125 14.61 13.39 0.95
C VAL A 125 15.79 13.81 1.82
N ILE A 126 15.54 14.72 2.76
CA ILE A 126 16.50 15.25 3.73
C ILE A 126 16.08 14.75 5.10
N ASN A 127 16.96 14.04 5.80
CA ASN A 127 16.64 13.53 7.14
C ASN A 127 17.86 13.51 8.07
N GLU A 128 17.61 13.30 9.37
CA GLU A 128 18.65 13.31 10.40
C GLU A 128 19.21 11.92 10.78
N LEU A 129 18.65 10.83 10.23
CA LEU A 129 18.99 9.44 10.59
C LEU A 129 19.51 8.66 9.37
N ALA A 130 20.70 8.06 9.51
CA ALA A 130 21.28 7.22 8.46
C ALA A 130 20.35 6.06 8.06
N TRP A 131 19.66 5.44 9.02
CA TRP A 131 18.77 4.32 8.71
C TRP A 131 17.46 4.76 8.02
N HIS A 132 16.94 5.96 8.28
CA HIS A 132 15.82 6.53 7.51
C HIS A 132 16.25 6.78 6.06
N ASN A 133 17.47 7.26 5.86
CA ASN A 133 18.04 7.45 4.54
C ASN A 133 18.26 6.13 3.80
N LEU A 134 18.69 5.07 4.50
CA LEU A 134 18.74 3.70 3.97
C LEU A 134 17.37 3.19 3.59
N PHE A 135 16.38 3.34 4.49
CA PHE A 135 15.01 2.93 4.23
C PHE A 135 14.49 3.57 2.94
N ILE A 136 14.56 4.89 2.82
CA ILE A 136 13.95 5.57 1.67
C ILE A 136 14.70 5.29 0.36
N ARG A 137 16.03 5.13 0.42
CA ARG A 137 16.86 4.65 -0.71
C ARG A 137 16.47 3.24 -1.16
N THR A 138 16.07 2.40 -0.23
CA THR A 138 15.56 1.05 -0.51
C THR A 138 14.18 1.12 -1.14
N MET A 139 13.29 1.98 -0.60
CA MET A 139 11.90 2.01 -1.01
C MET A 139 11.61 2.76 -2.30
N LEU A 140 12.36 3.80 -2.67
CA LEU A 140 12.12 4.53 -3.92
C LEU A 140 13.06 4.08 -5.04
N VAL A 141 12.69 4.42 -6.28
CA VAL A 141 13.46 4.06 -7.46
C VAL A 141 14.75 4.89 -7.49
N ARG A 142 15.89 4.21 -7.58
CA ARG A 142 17.21 4.84 -7.54
C ARG A 142 17.60 5.37 -8.93
N PRO A 143 18.04 6.62 -9.06
CA PRO A 143 18.66 7.10 -10.28
C PRO A 143 19.96 6.35 -10.58
N GLU A 144 20.34 6.32 -11.85
CA GLU A 144 21.71 5.98 -12.22
C GLU A 144 22.67 7.02 -11.65
N GLU A 145 23.90 6.61 -11.33
CA GLU A 145 24.88 7.50 -10.71
C GLU A 145 25.16 8.75 -11.54
N ARG A 146 25.21 8.61 -12.88
CA ARG A 146 25.39 9.72 -13.81
C ARG A 146 24.23 10.73 -13.82
N GLU A 147 23.02 10.33 -13.39
CA GLU A 147 21.86 11.23 -13.31
C GLU A 147 21.91 12.10 -12.05
N LEU A 148 22.65 11.70 -11.00
CA LEU A 148 22.64 12.38 -9.70
C LEU A 148 23.20 13.80 -9.79
N ARG A 149 24.20 14.03 -10.63
CA ARG A 149 24.86 15.34 -10.73
C ARG A 149 23.90 16.44 -11.20
N ASP A 150 23.03 16.09 -12.14
CA ASP A 150 22.03 16.98 -12.75
C ASP A 150 20.63 16.81 -12.16
N PHE A 151 20.52 16.08 -11.04
CA PHE A 151 19.24 15.84 -10.41
C PHE A 151 18.63 17.12 -9.85
N ALA A 152 17.46 17.49 -10.38
CA ALA A 152 16.67 18.64 -9.95
C ALA A 152 15.36 18.15 -9.32
N PRO A 153 15.21 18.14 -7.98
CA PRO A 153 14.00 17.63 -7.35
C PRO A 153 12.78 18.48 -7.68
N GLU A 154 11.66 17.80 -7.89
CA GLU A 154 10.36 18.44 -8.04
C GLU A 154 9.67 18.60 -6.69
N TYR A 155 9.85 17.63 -5.80
CA TYR A 155 9.34 17.65 -4.44
C TYR A 155 10.47 17.39 -3.44
N THR A 156 10.36 18.00 -2.26
CA THR A 156 11.28 17.75 -1.14
C THR A 156 10.53 17.23 0.06
N ILE A 157 11.07 16.20 0.70
CA ILE A 157 10.65 15.69 2.02
C ILE A 157 11.74 16.07 3.03
N ILE A 158 11.35 16.74 4.11
CA ILE A 158 12.20 16.95 5.29
C ILE A 158 11.64 16.10 6.43
N ASP A 159 12.41 15.11 6.85
CA ASP A 159 12.03 14.17 7.90
C ASP A 159 12.95 14.32 9.11
N LEU A 160 12.41 14.89 10.18
CA LEU A 160 13.11 15.15 11.44
C LEU A 160 12.31 14.50 12.59
N PRO A 161 12.48 13.19 12.85
CA PRO A 161 11.78 12.50 13.94
C PRO A 161 11.97 13.13 15.33
N SER A 162 13.03 13.90 15.54
CA SER A 162 13.29 14.66 16.77
C SER A 162 12.48 15.96 16.88
N PHE A 163 11.99 16.51 15.77
CA PHE A 163 11.13 17.69 15.80
C PHE A 163 9.81 17.36 16.51
N ARG A 164 9.30 18.31 17.28
CA ARG A 164 8.00 18.23 17.97
C ARG A 164 7.19 19.44 17.58
N ALA A 165 6.06 19.22 16.93
CA ALA A 165 5.15 20.30 16.59
C ALA A 165 4.52 20.88 17.87
N ASP A 166 4.28 22.19 17.86
CA ASP A 166 3.44 22.88 18.83
C ASP A 166 2.01 22.90 18.28
N PRO A 167 1.06 22.14 18.85
CA PRO A 167 -0.32 22.07 18.34
C PRO A 167 -1.00 23.42 18.21
N ALA A 168 -0.79 24.33 19.16
CA ALA A 168 -1.44 25.63 19.16
C ALA A 168 -0.86 26.55 18.07
N ARG A 169 0.47 26.52 17.89
CA ARG A 169 1.16 27.36 16.91
C ARG A 169 1.06 26.81 15.49
N HIS A 170 1.24 25.51 15.31
CA HIS A 170 1.32 24.83 14.02
C HIS A 170 -0.02 24.27 13.55
N GLY A 171 -1.09 24.39 14.34
CA GLY A 171 -2.42 23.90 13.97
C GLY A 171 -2.47 22.38 13.82
N THR A 172 -1.61 21.64 14.53
CA THR A 172 -1.56 20.18 14.51
C THR A 172 -2.42 19.59 15.63
N ARG A 173 -2.69 18.27 15.56
CA ARG A 173 -3.45 17.57 16.63
C ARG A 173 -2.55 17.25 17.82
N THR A 174 -1.33 16.83 17.53
CA THR A 174 -0.33 16.38 18.50
C THR A 174 1.03 16.96 18.14
N GLU A 175 2.06 16.58 18.90
CA GLU A 175 3.45 16.90 18.57
C GLU A 175 3.98 16.14 17.34
N THR A 176 3.27 15.11 16.88
CA THR A 176 3.55 14.40 15.63
C THR A 176 2.84 15.10 14.47
N VAL A 177 3.55 15.22 13.34
CA VAL A 177 3.03 15.91 12.16
C VAL A 177 3.58 15.30 10.87
N ILE A 178 2.69 15.12 9.90
CA ILE A 178 3.01 14.84 8.50
C ILE A 178 2.28 15.90 7.67
N ALA A 179 2.95 17.01 7.35
CA ALA A 179 2.33 18.14 6.64
C ALA A 179 2.76 18.14 5.17
N VAL A 180 1.78 18.11 4.26
CA VAL A 180 1.99 18.10 2.80
C VAL A 180 1.54 19.43 2.21
N ASN A 181 2.44 20.14 1.52
CA ASN A 181 2.12 21.34 0.75
C ASN A 181 2.39 21.10 -0.74
N PHE A 182 1.32 20.97 -1.53
CA PHE A 182 1.42 20.73 -2.98
C PHE A 182 1.85 21.97 -3.77
N THR A 183 1.54 23.17 -3.28
CA THR A 183 1.93 24.45 -3.92
C THR A 183 3.42 24.71 -3.77
N GLU A 184 3.94 24.57 -2.55
CA GLU A 184 5.37 24.73 -2.25
C GLU A 184 6.20 23.48 -2.57
N LYS A 185 5.54 22.37 -2.93
CA LYS A 185 6.14 21.06 -3.22
C LYS A 185 7.05 20.55 -2.09
N LEU A 186 6.59 20.75 -0.85
CA LEU A 186 7.33 20.46 0.37
C LEU A 186 6.49 19.59 1.31
N ILE A 187 7.13 18.58 1.89
CA ILE A 187 6.54 17.67 2.87
C ILE A 187 7.41 17.69 4.13
N LEU A 188 6.79 17.89 5.29
CA LEU A 188 7.45 17.95 6.60
C LEU A 188 6.96 16.82 7.49
N ILE A 189 7.89 16.00 8.00
CA ILE A 189 7.61 14.86 8.88
C ILE A 189 8.35 15.05 10.20
N GLY A 190 7.62 14.99 11.31
CA GLY A 190 8.18 15.18 12.67
C GLY A 190 7.40 14.42 13.73
N GLY A 191 8.06 14.16 14.87
CA GLY A 191 7.46 13.47 16.01
C GLY A 191 7.36 11.94 15.88
N THR A 192 7.74 11.37 14.73
CA THR A 192 7.65 9.93 14.47
C THR A 192 8.92 9.37 13.86
N ARG A 193 9.37 8.20 14.33
CA ARG A 193 10.47 7.42 13.72
C ARG A 193 9.93 6.30 12.80
N TYR A 194 8.63 6.26 12.53
CA TYR A 194 8.07 5.28 11.61
C TYR A 194 8.39 5.66 10.16
N ALA A 195 9.38 4.98 9.57
CA ALA A 195 9.93 5.35 8.26
C ALA A 195 8.91 5.22 7.12
N GLY A 196 7.86 4.40 7.31
CA GLY A 196 6.74 4.28 6.39
C GLY A 196 6.03 5.59 6.06
N GLU A 197 6.13 6.63 6.89
CA GLU A 197 5.58 7.96 6.55
C GLU A 197 6.26 8.59 5.34
N MET A 198 7.57 8.39 5.14
CA MET A 198 8.29 8.90 3.95
C MET A 198 7.77 8.23 2.67
N LYS A 199 7.69 6.89 2.67
CA LYS A 199 7.14 6.09 1.55
C LYS A 199 5.73 6.56 1.21
N LYS A 200 4.84 6.58 2.21
CA LYS A 200 3.42 6.88 1.99
C LYS A 200 3.16 8.35 1.68
N SER A 201 4.09 9.25 1.98
CA SER A 201 4.05 10.64 1.51
C SER A 201 4.27 10.72 -0.01
N VAL A 202 5.24 9.97 -0.56
CA VAL A 202 5.43 9.86 -2.02
C VAL A 202 4.23 9.17 -2.68
N PHE A 203 3.67 8.13 -2.06
CA PHE A 203 2.46 7.50 -2.58
C PHE A 203 1.28 8.48 -2.64
N GLY A 204 1.03 9.22 -1.56
CA GLY A 204 -0.01 10.25 -1.52
C GLY A 204 0.20 11.34 -2.58
N LEU A 205 1.46 11.73 -2.82
CA LEU A 205 1.84 12.65 -3.87
C LEU A 205 1.47 12.11 -5.27
N LEU A 206 1.85 10.88 -5.59
CA LEU A 206 1.53 10.24 -6.88
C LEU A 206 0.01 10.06 -7.05
N ASN A 207 -0.71 9.73 -5.97
CA ASN A 207 -2.18 9.68 -5.97
C ASN A 207 -2.84 11.04 -6.24
N TYR A 208 -2.17 12.15 -5.93
CA TYR A 208 -2.67 13.50 -6.25
C TYR A 208 -2.34 13.91 -7.69
N LEU A 209 -1.13 13.62 -8.17
CA LEU A 209 -0.64 14.12 -9.46
C LEU A 209 -1.14 13.31 -10.66
N LEU A 210 -0.96 11.99 -10.62
CA LEU A 210 -1.14 11.11 -11.79
C LEU A 210 -2.56 11.08 -12.38
N PRO A 211 -3.64 11.15 -11.59
CA PRO A 211 -4.98 11.15 -12.17
C PRO A 211 -5.22 12.31 -13.15
N ARG A 212 -4.54 13.45 -13.00
CA ARG A 212 -4.68 14.60 -13.92
C ARG A 212 -4.12 14.31 -15.31
N THR A 213 -3.19 13.37 -15.44
CA THR A 213 -2.58 12.95 -16.71
C THR A 213 -3.17 11.64 -17.23
N GLY A 214 -4.27 11.17 -16.64
CA GLY A 214 -4.94 9.93 -17.02
C GLY A 214 -4.22 8.66 -16.57
N VAL A 215 -3.13 8.76 -15.80
CA VAL A 215 -2.44 7.59 -15.22
C VAL A 215 -3.15 7.17 -13.95
N MET A 216 -3.47 5.88 -13.82
CA MET A 216 -4.16 5.37 -12.64
C MET A 216 -3.16 4.94 -11.56
N PRO A 217 -3.07 5.65 -10.42
CA PRO A 217 -2.35 5.16 -9.27
C PRO A 217 -3.17 4.10 -8.54
N MET A 218 -2.51 3.08 -8.02
CA MET A 218 -3.12 1.88 -7.46
C MET A 218 -2.39 1.45 -6.19
N HIS A 219 -3.15 1.12 -5.14
CA HIS A 219 -2.65 0.45 -3.93
C HIS A 219 -2.83 -1.05 -4.10
N CYS A 220 -1.87 -1.70 -4.75
CA CYS A 220 -1.95 -3.07 -5.21
C CYS A 220 -0.56 -3.70 -5.30
N SER A 221 -0.50 -5.01 -5.40
CA SER A 221 0.68 -5.70 -5.91
C SER A 221 0.47 -6.01 -7.40
N ALA A 222 1.55 -6.19 -8.14
CA ALA A 222 1.46 -6.59 -9.54
C ALA A 222 2.54 -7.62 -9.88
N ASN A 223 2.18 -8.57 -10.73
CA ASN A 223 3.11 -9.57 -11.28
C ASN A 223 2.78 -9.88 -12.74
N MET A 224 3.71 -10.54 -13.43
CA MET A 224 3.65 -10.79 -14.86
C MET A 224 3.85 -12.28 -15.15
N GLY A 225 2.99 -12.86 -15.98
CA GLY A 225 3.14 -14.23 -16.48
C GLY A 225 4.28 -14.35 -17.49
N ALA A 226 4.67 -15.58 -17.80
CA ALA A 226 5.71 -15.85 -18.80
C ALA A 226 5.37 -15.34 -20.21
N ASP A 227 4.08 -15.16 -20.50
CA ASP A 227 3.57 -14.59 -21.76
C ASP A 227 3.56 -13.04 -21.78
N GLY A 228 4.05 -12.40 -20.72
CA GLY A 228 4.02 -10.95 -20.54
C GLY A 228 2.68 -10.41 -20.03
N SER A 229 1.70 -11.26 -19.70
CA SER A 229 0.41 -10.82 -19.16
C SER A 229 0.55 -10.33 -17.72
N THR A 230 0.22 -9.05 -17.50
CA THR A 230 0.26 -8.47 -16.16
C THR A 230 -1.05 -8.70 -15.42
N ALA A 231 -0.94 -9.04 -14.14
CA ALA A 231 -2.04 -9.13 -13.20
C ALA A 231 -1.84 -8.15 -12.05
N VAL A 232 -2.92 -7.49 -11.65
CA VAL A 232 -2.95 -6.51 -10.55
C VAL A 232 -3.83 -7.06 -9.42
N PHE A 233 -3.37 -6.95 -8.18
CA PHE A 233 -4.06 -7.48 -7.01
C PHE A 233 -4.33 -6.36 -6.01
N PHE A 234 -5.58 -5.93 -5.93
CA PHE A 234 -6.06 -5.06 -4.87
C PHE A 234 -6.39 -5.86 -3.62
N GLY A 235 -6.21 -5.25 -2.45
CA GLY A 235 -6.60 -5.84 -1.18
C GLY A 235 -5.99 -5.09 0.00
N LEU A 236 -6.59 -5.20 1.18
CA LEU A 236 -6.02 -4.64 2.40
C LEU A 236 -4.95 -5.54 3.00
N SER A 237 -4.35 -5.12 4.12
CA SER A 237 -3.44 -5.98 4.87
C SER A 237 -4.18 -7.23 5.37
N GLY A 238 -3.57 -8.40 5.29
CA GLY A 238 -4.16 -9.66 5.76
C GLY A 238 -5.10 -10.36 4.78
N THR A 239 -5.43 -9.76 3.63
CA THR A 239 -6.29 -10.40 2.60
C THR A 239 -5.55 -11.36 1.68
N GLY A 240 -4.25 -11.58 1.90
CA GLY A 240 -3.42 -12.50 1.12
C GLY A 240 -2.73 -11.88 -0.10
N LYS A 241 -2.73 -10.55 -0.24
CA LYS A 241 -2.09 -9.84 -1.38
C LYS A 241 -0.64 -10.29 -1.62
N THR A 242 0.23 -10.15 -0.63
CA THR A 242 1.64 -10.55 -0.72
C THR A 242 1.79 -12.05 -1.01
N THR A 243 1.07 -12.91 -0.28
CA THR A 243 1.13 -14.37 -0.44
C THR A 243 0.64 -14.85 -1.81
N LEU A 244 -0.34 -14.17 -2.43
CA LEU A 244 -0.89 -14.54 -3.73
C LEU A 244 -0.16 -13.86 -4.89
N SER A 245 0.48 -12.72 -4.66
CA SER A 245 1.29 -12.04 -5.68
C SER A 245 2.71 -12.59 -5.78
N ALA A 246 3.26 -13.12 -4.67
CA ALA A 246 4.56 -13.78 -4.61
C ALA A 246 4.47 -15.24 -5.09
N ASP A 247 4.09 -15.40 -6.36
CA ASP A 247 4.11 -16.69 -7.05
C ASP A 247 5.47 -16.84 -7.76
N ALA A 248 6.24 -17.87 -7.41
CA ALA A 248 7.55 -18.16 -8.00
C ALA A 248 7.50 -18.38 -9.52
N SER A 249 6.34 -18.73 -10.07
CA SER A 249 6.14 -18.91 -11.52
C SER A 249 5.88 -17.61 -12.29
N ARG A 250 5.66 -16.50 -11.59
CA ARG A 250 5.36 -15.18 -12.18
C ARG A 250 6.43 -14.18 -11.79
N THR A 251 6.70 -13.22 -12.65
CA THR A 251 7.69 -12.16 -12.41
C THR A 251 7.06 -11.05 -11.55
N LEU A 252 7.61 -10.76 -10.38
CA LEU A 252 7.11 -9.70 -9.49
C LEU A 252 7.40 -8.32 -10.08
N ILE A 253 6.39 -7.45 -10.21
CA ILE A 253 6.59 -6.04 -10.58
C ILE A 253 6.72 -5.19 -9.32
N GLY A 254 5.91 -5.45 -8.28
CA GLY A 254 5.99 -4.79 -6.97
C GLY A 254 4.88 -5.26 -6.04
N ASP A 255 4.98 -4.97 -4.74
CA ASP A 255 4.12 -5.54 -3.69
C ASP A 255 3.01 -4.62 -3.17
N ASP A 256 3.06 -3.30 -3.41
CA ASP A 256 2.18 -2.35 -2.71
C ASP A 256 1.67 -1.15 -3.54
N GLU A 257 2.47 -0.56 -4.43
CA GLU A 257 2.14 0.72 -5.08
C GLU A 257 2.51 0.74 -6.58
N HIS A 258 1.52 0.95 -7.46
CA HIS A 258 1.73 0.96 -8.91
C HIS A 258 0.99 2.09 -9.63
N GLY A 259 1.49 2.46 -10.79
CA GLY A 259 0.79 3.26 -11.79
C GLY A 259 0.38 2.40 -12.98
N TRP A 260 -0.79 2.65 -13.55
CA TRP A 260 -1.24 2.09 -14.82
C TRP A 260 -1.40 3.23 -15.84
N SER A 261 -0.46 3.28 -16.79
CA SER A 261 -0.47 4.20 -17.94
C SER A 261 -1.01 3.50 -19.18
N ASP A 262 -1.03 4.19 -20.32
CA ASP A 262 -1.50 3.60 -21.58
C ASP A 262 -0.59 2.48 -22.10
N THR A 263 0.65 2.39 -21.60
CA THR A 263 1.66 1.46 -22.10
C THR A 263 2.16 0.46 -21.06
N ALA A 264 1.98 0.72 -19.76
CA ALA A 264 2.58 -0.11 -18.73
C ALA A 264 1.81 -0.12 -17.41
N VAL A 265 2.03 -1.18 -16.65
CA VAL A 265 1.99 -1.12 -15.18
C VAL A 265 3.42 -0.88 -14.70
N PHE A 266 3.63 0.12 -13.86
CA PHE A 266 4.95 0.45 -13.34
C PHE A 266 4.91 0.60 -11.82
N ASN A 267 5.92 0.05 -11.16
CA ASN A 267 6.06 0.18 -9.72
C ASN A 267 6.38 1.65 -9.36
N PHE A 268 5.84 2.15 -8.26
CA PHE A 268 6.25 3.44 -7.70
C PHE A 268 7.54 3.35 -6.89
N GLU A 269 7.89 2.14 -6.48
CA GLU A 269 8.91 1.83 -5.49
C GLU A 269 10.12 1.13 -6.10
N GLY A 270 11.28 1.21 -5.45
CA GLY A 270 12.49 0.44 -5.77
C GLY A 270 12.74 -0.77 -4.87
N GLY A 271 11.81 -1.04 -3.93
CA GLY A 271 11.90 -2.07 -2.91
C GLY A 271 10.53 -2.52 -2.43
N CYS A 272 10.53 -3.44 -1.48
CA CYS A 272 9.33 -3.96 -0.84
C CYS A 272 9.37 -3.66 0.67
N TYR A 273 8.19 -3.54 1.29
CA TYR A 273 8.06 -3.23 2.72
C TYR A 273 7.11 -4.22 3.42
N ALA A 274 7.57 -5.46 3.53
CA ALA A 274 6.77 -6.59 3.96
C ALA A 274 6.60 -6.65 5.49
N LYS A 275 5.52 -7.29 5.94
CA LYS A 275 5.34 -7.66 7.35
C LYS A 275 6.27 -8.81 7.70
N MET A 276 6.90 -8.74 8.87
CA MET A 276 7.87 -9.75 9.33
C MET A 276 7.30 -10.68 10.40
N ILE A 277 6.25 -10.25 11.12
CA ILE A 277 5.63 -11.06 12.17
C ILE A 277 5.10 -12.39 11.59
N ARG A 278 5.48 -13.50 12.24
CA ARG A 278 5.13 -14.88 11.88
C ARG A 278 5.50 -15.27 10.44
N LEU A 279 6.49 -14.62 9.85
CA LEU A 279 6.98 -14.94 8.52
C LEU A 279 7.62 -16.34 8.53
N SER A 280 7.16 -17.21 7.64
CA SER A 280 7.60 -18.61 7.60
C SER A 280 8.41 -18.90 6.34
N PRO A 281 9.54 -19.63 6.44
CA PRO A 281 10.29 -20.07 5.26
C PRO A 281 9.50 -21.04 4.37
N ASP A 282 8.49 -21.72 4.91
CA ASP A 282 7.66 -22.66 4.14
C ASP A 282 6.55 -21.95 3.37
N ALA A 283 6.03 -20.86 3.92
CA ALA A 283 4.92 -20.11 3.32
C ALA A 283 5.39 -19.02 2.35
N GLU A 284 6.46 -18.29 2.71
CA GLU A 284 7.02 -17.20 1.91
C GLU A 284 8.57 -17.24 1.86
N PRO A 285 9.18 -18.28 1.23
CA PRO A 285 10.63 -18.51 1.26
C PRO A 285 11.46 -17.34 0.74
N GLU A 286 11.03 -16.67 -0.34
CA GLU A 286 11.77 -15.56 -0.94
C GLU A 286 11.80 -14.34 -0.02
N ILE A 287 10.69 -14.03 0.65
CA ILE A 287 10.60 -12.93 1.62
C ILE A 287 11.38 -13.30 2.88
N PHE A 288 11.25 -14.54 3.37
CA PHE A 288 11.99 -15.02 4.54
C PHE A 288 13.51 -14.92 4.31
N ALA A 289 14.00 -15.23 3.11
CA ALA A 289 15.41 -15.10 2.77
C ALA A 289 15.95 -13.66 2.94
N THR A 290 15.11 -12.64 2.83
CA THR A 290 15.51 -11.23 3.03
C THR A 290 15.86 -10.92 4.48
N THR A 291 15.33 -11.68 5.44
CA THR A 291 15.67 -11.58 6.88
C THR A 291 17.09 -12.06 7.20
N LYS A 292 17.81 -12.57 6.19
CA LYS A 292 19.18 -13.08 6.30
C LYS A 292 20.13 -12.42 5.31
N ARG A 293 19.81 -11.19 4.89
CA ARG A 293 20.59 -10.45 3.89
C ARG A 293 21.00 -9.07 4.38
N PHE A 294 22.29 -8.78 4.24
CA PHE A 294 22.82 -7.43 4.42
C PHE A 294 22.11 -6.44 3.51
N GLY A 295 21.81 -5.25 4.03
CA GLY A 295 21.09 -4.20 3.32
C GLY A 295 19.57 -4.21 3.53
N THR A 296 18.99 -5.29 4.06
CA THR A 296 17.63 -5.29 4.60
C THR A 296 17.58 -4.47 5.88
N VAL A 297 16.52 -3.66 6.05
CA VAL A 297 16.19 -2.97 7.31
C VAL A 297 15.01 -3.68 7.94
N LEU A 298 15.13 -4.10 9.20
CA LEU A 298 14.07 -4.73 9.98
C LEU A 298 13.61 -3.78 11.09
N GLU A 299 12.39 -3.27 10.97
CA GLU A 299 11.76 -2.38 11.94
C GLU A 299 10.97 -3.18 12.98
N ASN A 300 11.32 -2.98 14.25
CA ASN A 300 10.61 -3.53 15.41
C ASN A 300 10.53 -5.07 15.42
N VAL A 301 11.47 -5.74 14.76
CA VAL A 301 11.66 -7.18 14.88
C VAL A 301 12.44 -7.46 16.15
N VAL A 302 11.95 -8.38 16.98
CA VAL A 302 12.65 -8.76 18.22
C VAL A 302 13.91 -9.51 17.86
N MET A 303 15.00 -9.18 18.55
CA MET A 303 16.30 -9.78 18.33
C MET A 303 16.95 -10.08 19.67
N ASP A 304 17.45 -11.30 19.83
CA ASP A 304 18.19 -11.69 21.02
C ASP A 304 19.44 -10.80 21.19
N PRO A 305 19.63 -10.17 22.37
CA PRO A 305 20.64 -9.14 22.56
C PRO A 305 22.08 -9.66 22.47
N VAL A 306 22.30 -10.96 22.71
CA VAL A 306 23.64 -11.60 22.76
C VAL A 306 23.96 -12.30 21.45
N THR A 307 23.11 -13.23 21.03
CA THR A 307 23.27 -14.06 19.83
C THR A 307 22.90 -13.34 18.54
N ARG A 308 22.14 -12.23 18.63
CA ARG A 308 21.62 -11.47 17.48
C ARG A 308 20.67 -12.25 16.58
N GLN A 309 20.14 -13.37 17.06
CA GLN A 309 19.12 -14.13 16.33
C GLN A 309 17.78 -13.39 16.37
N LEU A 310 17.06 -13.42 15.24
CA LEU A 310 15.74 -12.80 15.12
C LEU A 310 14.67 -13.72 15.71
N ASP A 311 13.72 -13.15 16.42
CA ASP A 311 12.46 -13.80 16.78
C ASP A 311 11.35 -13.14 15.96
N LEU A 312 10.88 -13.88 14.96
CA LEU A 312 9.81 -13.42 14.06
C LEU A 312 8.41 -13.69 14.63
N ASP A 313 8.29 -14.49 15.68
CA ASP A 313 7.00 -14.80 16.30
C ASP A 313 6.68 -13.87 17.48
N ASP A 314 7.69 -13.21 18.05
CA ASP A 314 7.55 -12.23 19.13
C ASP A 314 7.06 -10.86 18.62
N ASN A 315 5.88 -10.45 19.08
CA ASN A 315 5.23 -9.17 18.77
C ASN A 315 5.33 -8.13 19.90
N SER A 316 6.19 -8.35 20.91
CA SER A 316 6.33 -7.48 22.09
C SER A 316 6.73 -6.04 21.74
N LEU A 317 7.45 -5.84 20.64
CA LEU A 317 7.72 -4.49 20.09
C LEU A 317 6.59 -4.02 19.17
N ALA A 318 6.16 -4.86 18.22
CA ALA A 318 5.08 -4.53 17.31
C ALA A 318 4.50 -5.75 16.60
N GLU A 319 3.16 -5.85 16.56
CA GLU A 319 2.44 -6.71 15.60
C GLU A 319 2.66 -6.25 14.14
N ASN A 320 3.02 -4.98 13.94
CA ASN A 320 3.38 -4.42 12.65
C ASN A 320 4.91 -4.35 12.48
N SER A 321 5.64 -5.39 12.89
CA SER A 321 7.06 -5.50 12.53
C SER A 321 7.21 -5.59 11.00
N ARG A 322 8.25 -4.94 10.47
CA ARG A 322 8.42 -4.75 9.02
C ARG A 322 9.84 -5.00 8.56
N GLY A 323 9.98 -5.33 7.28
CA GLY A 323 11.27 -5.45 6.61
C GLY A 323 11.25 -4.69 5.30
N ALA A 324 12.18 -3.74 5.14
CA ALA A 324 12.42 -3.02 3.91
C ALA A 324 13.64 -3.62 3.21
N TYR A 325 13.44 -4.08 1.97
CA TYR A 325 14.51 -4.67 1.16
C TYR A 325 14.38 -4.26 -0.31
N PRO A 326 15.50 -4.11 -1.03
CA PRO A 326 15.49 -3.82 -2.46
C PRO A 326 14.73 -4.89 -3.26
N ILE A 327 14.03 -4.50 -4.33
CA ILE A 327 13.17 -5.44 -5.07
C ILE A 327 13.97 -6.55 -5.76
N ASP A 328 15.23 -6.27 -6.13
CA ASP A 328 16.17 -7.23 -6.71
C ASP A 328 16.64 -8.33 -5.72
N PHE A 329 16.26 -8.25 -4.44
CA PHE A 329 16.43 -9.37 -3.52
C PHE A 329 15.47 -10.51 -3.82
N ILE A 330 14.34 -10.22 -4.46
CA ILE A 330 13.39 -11.22 -4.94
C ILE A 330 13.88 -11.77 -6.30
N PRO A 331 14.23 -13.07 -6.41
CA PRO A 331 14.92 -13.59 -7.59
C PRO A 331 14.17 -13.44 -8.92
N ASN A 332 12.84 -13.49 -8.87
CA ASN A 332 11.92 -13.35 -10.00
C ASN A 332 11.35 -11.93 -10.13
N ALA A 333 12.00 -10.90 -9.59
CA ALA A 333 11.57 -9.51 -9.81
C ALA A 333 11.80 -9.04 -11.25
N SER A 334 10.94 -8.13 -11.72
CA SER A 334 11.07 -7.46 -13.01
C SER A 334 12.32 -6.58 -13.03
N LYS A 335 13.20 -6.79 -14.01
CA LYS A 335 14.42 -6.00 -14.19
C LYS A 335 14.14 -4.52 -14.45
N ASP A 336 13.06 -4.24 -15.16
CA ASP A 336 12.64 -2.88 -15.52
C ASP A 336 11.73 -2.27 -14.45
N ASN A 337 11.35 -3.06 -13.43
CA ASN A 337 10.42 -2.65 -12.38
C ASN A 337 9.06 -2.17 -12.95
N MET A 338 8.70 -2.79 -14.09
CA MET A 338 7.54 -2.52 -14.94
C MET A 338 7.04 -3.82 -15.57
N GLY A 339 5.81 -3.79 -16.10
CA GLY A 339 5.22 -4.83 -16.93
C GLY A 339 4.26 -4.24 -17.96
N GLY A 340 3.77 -5.06 -18.89
CA GLY A 340 2.77 -4.65 -19.87
C GLY A 340 1.44 -4.23 -19.21
N VAL A 341 0.53 -3.64 -19.98
CA VAL A 341 -0.81 -3.30 -19.48
C VAL A 341 -1.52 -4.53 -18.88
N PRO A 342 -2.33 -4.38 -17.81
CA PRO A 342 -3.00 -5.50 -17.17
C PRO A 342 -3.93 -6.23 -18.12
N ARG A 343 -3.95 -7.56 -18.02
CA ARG A 343 -5.04 -8.40 -18.57
C ARG A 343 -6.03 -8.84 -17.51
N THR A 344 -5.59 -8.88 -16.25
CA THR A 344 -6.39 -9.37 -15.14
C THR A 344 -6.26 -8.44 -13.93
N ILE A 345 -7.39 -8.12 -13.31
CA ILE A 345 -7.47 -7.46 -12.01
C ILE A 345 -8.12 -8.41 -11.03
N VAL A 346 -7.51 -8.55 -9.86
CA VAL A 346 -8.00 -9.37 -8.76
C VAL A 346 -8.24 -8.47 -7.56
N MET A 347 -9.46 -8.48 -7.04
CA MET A 347 -9.86 -7.80 -5.81
C MET A 347 -9.95 -8.83 -4.69
N LEU A 348 -9.00 -8.79 -3.76
CA LEU A 348 -8.92 -9.70 -2.62
C LEU A 348 -9.70 -9.14 -1.45
N THR A 349 -10.62 -9.95 -0.92
CA THR A 349 -11.39 -9.64 0.27
C THR A 349 -11.34 -10.80 1.26
N ALA A 350 -11.17 -10.50 2.54
CA ALA A 350 -11.29 -11.52 3.59
C ALA A 350 -12.68 -11.40 4.22
N ASP A 351 -13.68 -12.03 3.61
CA ASP A 351 -15.05 -11.99 4.10
C ASP A 351 -15.23 -12.89 5.32
N ALA A 352 -15.25 -12.32 6.52
CA ALA A 352 -15.50 -13.05 7.76
C ALA A 352 -17.00 -13.32 8.02
N TYR A 353 -17.88 -12.79 7.17
CA TYR A 353 -19.31 -13.09 7.21
C TYR A 353 -19.65 -14.42 6.53
N GLY A 354 -18.77 -14.96 5.67
CA GLY A 354 -18.96 -16.24 5.00
C GLY A 354 -20.05 -16.22 3.92
N VAL A 355 -20.30 -15.05 3.32
CA VAL A 355 -21.36 -14.80 2.35
C VAL A 355 -20.82 -14.82 0.93
N LEU A 356 -19.67 -14.19 0.70
CA LEU A 356 -19.13 -13.97 -0.64
C LEU A 356 -18.61 -15.29 -1.26
N PRO A 357 -18.82 -15.49 -2.58
CA PRO A 357 -18.28 -16.66 -3.27
C PRO A 357 -16.74 -16.65 -3.26
N PRO A 358 -16.11 -17.83 -3.38
CA PRO A 358 -14.65 -17.95 -3.37
C PRO A 358 -14.00 -17.19 -4.53
N ILE A 359 -14.69 -17.11 -5.68
CA ILE A 359 -14.33 -16.27 -6.81
C ILE A 359 -15.59 -15.81 -7.56
N ALA A 360 -15.55 -14.60 -8.11
CA ALA A 360 -16.60 -14.04 -8.95
C ALA A 360 -16.00 -13.19 -10.06
N ARG A 361 -16.54 -13.29 -11.28
CA ARG A 361 -16.24 -12.36 -12.38
C ARG A 361 -17.09 -11.11 -12.23
N LEU A 362 -16.45 -9.95 -12.31
CA LEU A 362 -17.07 -8.64 -12.20
C LEU A 362 -17.17 -7.98 -13.58
N THR A 363 -18.29 -7.32 -13.83
CA THR A 363 -18.36 -6.31 -14.91
C THR A 363 -17.54 -5.07 -14.54
N PRO A 364 -17.21 -4.17 -15.50
CA PRO A 364 -16.52 -2.92 -15.19
C PRO A 364 -17.26 -2.05 -14.14
N ASP A 365 -18.60 -2.05 -14.18
CA ASP A 365 -19.43 -1.33 -13.21
C ASP A 365 -19.34 -1.94 -11.81
N GLN A 366 -19.41 -3.28 -11.71
CA GLN A 366 -19.22 -4.00 -10.45
C GLN A 366 -17.79 -3.82 -9.92
N ALA A 367 -16.77 -3.87 -10.79
CA ALA A 367 -15.38 -3.63 -10.40
C ALA A 367 -15.22 -2.23 -9.78
N MET A 368 -15.77 -1.19 -10.42
CA MET A 368 -15.76 0.16 -9.85
C MET A 368 -16.53 0.23 -8.52
N TYR A 369 -17.71 -0.38 -8.42
CA TYR A 369 -18.49 -0.43 -7.17
C TYR A 369 -17.71 -1.04 -6.01
N HIS A 370 -17.10 -2.21 -6.26
CA HIS A 370 -16.31 -2.93 -5.25
C HIS A 370 -14.98 -2.25 -4.94
N PHE A 371 -14.38 -1.56 -5.91
CA PHE A 371 -13.21 -0.73 -5.69
C PHE A 371 -13.51 0.48 -4.79
N LEU A 372 -14.61 1.20 -5.04
CA LEU A 372 -15.04 2.30 -4.17
C LEU A 372 -15.44 1.82 -2.78
N SER A 373 -16.02 0.62 -2.68
CA SER A 373 -16.35 0.02 -1.40
C SER A 373 -15.10 -0.40 -0.61
N GLY A 374 -14.15 -1.08 -1.27
CA GLY A 374 -12.91 -1.56 -0.66
C GLY A 374 -13.15 -2.48 0.53
N TYR A 375 -14.10 -3.41 0.39
CA TYR A 375 -14.57 -4.27 1.48
C TYR A 375 -13.55 -5.35 1.88
N THR A 376 -13.34 -5.49 3.18
CA THR A 376 -12.82 -6.68 3.86
C THR A 376 -13.49 -6.80 5.23
N ALA A 377 -13.26 -7.88 5.96
CA ALA A 377 -13.64 -7.96 7.37
C ALA A 377 -12.42 -8.04 8.28
N ARG A 378 -12.55 -7.44 9.47
CA ARG A 378 -11.67 -7.68 10.61
C ARG A 378 -12.21 -8.85 11.42
N VAL A 379 -11.29 -9.64 11.96
CA VAL A 379 -11.60 -10.88 12.67
C VAL A 379 -11.48 -10.65 14.18
N ALA A 380 -12.34 -11.31 14.95
CA ALA A 380 -12.28 -11.25 16.41
C ALA A 380 -10.95 -11.85 16.93
N GLY A 381 -10.34 -11.20 17.92
CA GLY A 381 -9.09 -11.66 18.55
C GLY A 381 -7.79 -11.30 17.81
N THR A 382 -7.84 -10.74 16.60
CA THR A 382 -6.65 -10.21 15.89
C THR A 382 -6.44 -8.71 16.10
N GLU A 383 -7.45 -8.00 16.61
CA GLU A 383 -7.38 -6.58 17.00
C GLU A 383 -8.04 -6.38 18.37
N ILE A 384 -7.47 -5.50 19.19
CA ILE A 384 -7.97 -5.19 20.54
C ILE A 384 -9.41 -4.66 20.42
N GLY A 385 -10.36 -5.32 21.08
CA GLY A 385 -11.75 -4.88 21.18
C GLY A 385 -12.72 -5.45 20.14
N VAL A 386 -12.28 -6.32 19.23
CA VAL A 386 -13.15 -6.98 18.25
C VAL A 386 -13.59 -8.35 18.78
N THR A 387 -14.88 -8.50 19.12
CA THR A 387 -15.47 -9.76 19.64
C THR A 387 -16.31 -10.51 18.61
N GLU A 388 -16.77 -9.82 17.55
CA GLU A 388 -17.50 -10.39 16.41
C GLU A 388 -16.89 -9.87 15.09
N PRO A 389 -17.10 -10.54 13.94
CA PRO A 389 -16.67 -10.03 12.63
C PRO A 389 -17.13 -8.60 12.38
N ASP A 390 -16.19 -7.70 12.08
CA ASP A 390 -16.48 -6.30 11.80
C ASP A 390 -16.18 -5.97 10.34
N ALA A 391 -17.18 -5.43 9.64
CA ALA A 391 -17.03 -5.06 8.23
C ALA A 391 -16.17 -3.80 8.14
N THR A 392 -15.13 -3.85 7.31
CA THR A 392 -14.22 -2.73 7.11
C THR A 392 -14.22 -2.34 5.64
N PHE A 393 -14.66 -1.11 5.39
CA PHE A 393 -14.65 -0.50 4.08
C PHE A 393 -13.52 0.52 4.00
N SER A 394 -12.51 0.21 3.19
CA SER A 394 -11.40 1.12 2.91
C SER A 394 -11.44 1.47 1.43
N THR A 395 -12.13 2.55 1.11
CA THR A 395 -12.30 3.09 -0.24
C THR A 395 -11.02 3.00 -1.09
N CYS A 396 -11.18 2.53 -2.33
CA CYS A 396 -10.08 2.30 -3.29
C CYS A 396 -9.00 1.33 -2.78
N PHE A 397 -9.32 0.51 -1.78
CA PHE A 397 -8.38 -0.31 -0.99
C PHE A 397 -7.22 0.50 -0.38
N GLY A 398 -7.35 1.82 -0.24
CA GLY A 398 -6.23 2.71 0.10
C GLY A 398 -6.63 4.08 0.65
N ALA A 399 -7.81 4.21 1.26
CA ALA A 399 -8.42 5.50 1.63
C ALA A 399 -7.50 6.54 2.30
N PRO A 400 -6.58 6.19 3.23
CA PRO A 400 -5.68 7.17 3.86
C PRO A 400 -4.66 7.82 2.89
N PHE A 401 -4.55 7.29 1.67
CA PHE A 401 -3.58 7.70 0.66
C PHE A 401 -4.23 8.31 -0.57
N MET A 402 -5.54 8.55 -0.55
CA MET A 402 -6.31 9.09 -1.69
C MET A 402 -6.67 10.56 -1.43
N PRO A 403 -5.91 11.53 -1.95
CA PRO A 403 -6.19 12.94 -1.70
C PRO A 403 -7.41 13.42 -2.49
N ARG A 404 -7.67 12.88 -3.68
CA ARG A 404 -8.81 13.29 -4.52
C ARG A 404 -10.08 12.54 -4.13
N HIS A 405 -11.22 12.99 -4.65
CA HIS A 405 -12.47 12.27 -4.47
C HIS A 405 -12.36 10.85 -5.06
N PRO A 406 -12.82 9.80 -4.36
CA PRO A 406 -12.72 8.40 -4.80
C PRO A 406 -13.24 8.11 -6.21
N SER A 407 -14.28 8.84 -6.64
CA SER A 407 -14.83 8.69 -8.01
C SER A 407 -13.82 9.03 -9.11
N VAL A 408 -12.82 9.87 -8.85
CA VAL A 408 -11.75 10.18 -9.82
C VAL A 408 -10.97 8.90 -10.14
N TYR A 409 -10.55 8.16 -9.10
CA TYR A 409 -9.83 6.90 -9.26
C TYR A 409 -10.74 5.80 -9.82
N GLY A 410 -11.99 5.72 -9.33
CA GLY A 410 -12.96 4.72 -9.79
C GLY A 410 -13.31 4.87 -11.28
N ASN A 411 -13.52 6.09 -11.75
CA ASN A 411 -13.79 6.37 -13.17
C ASN A 411 -12.59 5.97 -14.04
N LEU A 412 -11.38 6.29 -13.60
CA LEU A 412 -10.16 5.97 -14.33
C LEU A 412 -9.93 4.45 -14.39
N LEU A 413 -10.21 3.73 -13.30
CA LEU A 413 -10.21 2.27 -13.26
C LEU A 413 -11.19 1.68 -14.27
N LYS A 414 -12.45 2.13 -14.21
CA LYS A 414 -13.52 1.65 -15.08
C LYS A 414 -13.20 1.87 -16.56
N GLU A 415 -12.73 3.07 -16.91
CA GLU A 415 -12.34 3.41 -18.28
C GLU A 415 -11.23 2.50 -18.78
N ARG A 416 -10.17 2.30 -17.98
CA ARG A 416 -9.03 1.48 -18.35
C ARG A 416 -9.38 0.00 -18.46
N ILE A 417 -10.24 -0.52 -17.58
CA ILE A 417 -10.80 -1.88 -17.70
C ILE A 417 -11.55 -2.04 -19.03
N ALA A 418 -12.47 -1.13 -19.31
CA ALA A 418 -13.32 -1.21 -20.51
C ALA A 418 -12.49 -1.09 -21.81
N ARG A 419 -11.56 -0.13 -21.87
CA ARG A 419 -10.68 0.09 -23.03
C ARG A 419 -9.70 -1.07 -23.26
N GLY A 420 -9.20 -1.67 -22.19
CA GLY A 420 -8.22 -2.76 -22.25
C GLY A 420 -8.85 -4.16 -22.36
N GLY A 421 -10.16 -4.31 -22.20
CA GLY A 421 -10.81 -5.62 -22.12
C GLY A 421 -10.31 -6.45 -20.93
N VAL A 422 -10.01 -5.79 -19.80
CA VAL A 422 -9.36 -6.40 -18.63
C VAL A 422 -10.36 -7.24 -17.86
N GLU A 423 -10.03 -8.50 -17.58
CA GLU A 423 -10.87 -9.37 -16.77
C GLU A 423 -10.76 -9.01 -15.29
N CYS A 424 -11.90 -8.79 -14.64
CA CYS A 424 -11.96 -8.39 -13.24
C CYS A 424 -12.55 -9.51 -12.39
N TRP A 425 -11.85 -9.88 -11.32
CA TRP A 425 -12.21 -10.97 -10.42
C TRP A 425 -12.27 -10.47 -8.99
N LEU A 426 -13.31 -10.85 -8.25
CA LEU A 426 -13.37 -10.77 -6.79
C LEU A 426 -12.98 -12.14 -6.24
N VAL A 427 -12.03 -12.20 -5.31
CA VAL A 427 -11.59 -13.45 -4.68
C VAL A 427 -11.74 -13.33 -3.17
N ASN A 428 -12.52 -14.24 -2.58
CA ASN A 428 -12.71 -14.31 -1.14
C ASN A 428 -11.65 -15.22 -0.52
N THR A 429 -10.75 -14.63 0.27
CA THR A 429 -9.72 -15.32 1.06
C THR A 429 -10.10 -15.46 2.55
N GLY A 430 -11.32 -15.05 2.88
CA GLY A 430 -11.94 -15.08 4.20
C GLY A 430 -12.57 -16.44 4.50
N TRP A 431 -13.85 -16.46 4.86
CA TRP A 431 -14.55 -17.62 5.40
C TRP A 431 -15.60 -18.17 4.45
N THR A 432 -15.95 -19.44 4.67
CA THR A 432 -17.10 -20.14 4.09
C THR A 432 -17.66 -21.14 5.11
N GLY A 433 -18.84 -21.72 4.84
CA GLY A 433 -19.52 -22.65 5.75
C GLY A 433 -20.13 -22.01 7.01
N GLY A 434 -20.08 -20.68 7.12
CA GLY A 434 -20.52 -19.92 8.28
C GLY A 434 -19.70 -18.64 8.44
N LYS A 435 -20.13 -17.76 9.35
CA LYS A 435 -19.31 -16.64 9.85
C LYS A 435 -18.06 -17.16 10.55
N TYR A 436 -17.06 -16.31 10.73
CA TYR A 436 -15.96 -16.60 11.66
C TYR A 436 -16.50 -17.08 13.03
N GLY A 437 -15.87 -18.12 13.57
CA GLY A 437 -16.31 -18.80 14.80
C GLY A 437 -17.19 -20.03 14.55
N THR A 438 -17.92 -20.09 13.42
CA THR A 438 -18.73 -21.26 13.02
C THR A 438 -18.21 -21.89 11.73
N GLY A 439 -17.94 -21.08 10.72
CA GLY A 439 -17.33 -21.49 9.46
C GLY A 439 -15.82 -21.65 9.56
N HIS A 440 -15.19 -21.95 8.43
CA HIS A 440 -13.74 -22.08 8.32
C HIS A 440 -13.19 -21.14 7.24
N ARG A 441 -11.90 -20.84 7.33
CA ARG A 441 -11.21 -20.04 6.31
C ARG A 441 -11.24 -20.77 4.96
N MET A 442 -11.22 -20.02 3.87
CA MET A 442 -11.17 -20.55 2.51
C MET A 442 -9.93 -21.44 2.36
N PRO A 443 -10.06 -22.67 1.86
CA PRO A 443 -8.90 -23.55 1.68
C PRO A 443 -7.88 -22.91 0.71
N ILE A 444 -6.65 -22.70 1.17
CA ILE A 444 -5.60 -22.03 0.37
C ILE A 444 -5.34 -22.73 -0.96
N LYS A 445 -5.45 -24.07 -1.00
CA LYS A 445 -5.33 -24.87 -2.23
C LYS A 445 -6.43 -24.52 -3.24
N ALA A 446 -7.68 -24.33 -2.77
CA ALA A 446 -8.79 -23.92 -3.62
C ALA A 446 -8.62 -22.48 -4.10
N THR A 447 -8.23 -21.54 -3.21
CA THR A 447 -7.95 -20.15 -3.58
C THR A 447 -6.86 -20.05 -4.66
N ARG A 448 -5.76 -20.80 -4.53
CA ARG A 448 -4.70 -20.85 -5.55
C ARG A 448 -5.19 -21.47 -6.86
N ALA A 449 -5.96 -22.55 -6.82
CA ALA A 449 -6.51 -23.16 -8.03
C ALA A 449 -7.45 -22.20 -8.80
N LEU A 450 -8.36 -21.51 -8.09
CA LEU A 450 -9.26 -20.52 -8.68
C LEU A 450 -8.51 -19.32 -9.23
N LEU A 451 -7.52 -18.81 -8.49
CA LEU A 451 -6.70 -17.70 -8.93
C LEU A 451 -5.89 -18.06 -10.17
N ASN A 452 -5.25 -19.23 -10.19
CA ASN A 452 -4.47 -19.68 -11.35
C ASN A 452 -5.36 -19.82 -12.59
N ALA A 453 -6.56 -20.39 -12.45
CA ALA A 453 -7.52 -20.49 -13.54
C ALA A 453 -7.99 -19.11 -14.05
N ALA A 454 -8.06 -18.10 -13.18
CA ALA A 454 -8.36 -16.73 -13.58
C ALA A 454 -7.17 -16.05 -14.28
N LEU A 455 -5.94 -16.33 -13.84
CA LEU A 455 -4.72 -15.74 -14.39
C LEU A 455 -4.27 -16.37 -15.71
N ASP A 456 -4.53 -17.67 -15.92
CA ASP A 456 -4.24 -18.38 -17.17
C ASP A 456 -5.37 -18.26 -18.21
N GLY A 457 -6.49 -17.62 -17.83
CA GLY A 457 -7.66 -17.36 -18.67
C GLY A 457 -8.60 -18.55 -18.86
N SER A 458 -8.30 -19.73 -18.31
CA SER A 458 -9.15 -20.92 -18.44
C SER A 458 -10.53 -20.73 -17.79
N LEU A 459 -10.61 -19.91 -16.73
CA LEU A 459 -11.86 -19.60 -16.06
C LEU A 459 -12.77 -18.68 -16.89
N GLY A 460 -12.22 -17.90 -17.83
CA GLY A 460 -12.98 -16.97 -18.67
C GLY A 460 -14.04 -17.65 -19.53
N GLN A 461 -13.85 -18.94 -19.86
CA GLN A 461 -14.73 -19.77 -20.69
C GLN A 461 -15.67 -20.69 -19.87
N ALA A 462 -15.67 -20.57 -18.55
CA ALA A 462 -16.52 -21.40 -17.69
C ALA A 462 -18.01 -21.05 -17.84
N GLU A 463 -18.87 -21.97 -17.40
CA GLU A 463 -20.28 -21.67 -17.17
C GLU A 463 -20.44 -20.88 -15.85
N PHE A 464 -21.25 -19.83 -15.86
CA PHE A 464 -21.46 -18.96 -14.73
C PHE A 464 -22.94 -18.92 -14.31
N ARG A 465 -23.17 -18.98 -13.00
CA ARG A 465 -24.45 -18.62 -12.39
C ARG A 465 -24.41 -17.18 -11.90
N THR A 466 -25.58 -16.56 -11.79
CA THR A 466 -25.69 -15.25 -11.15
C THR A 466 -25.85 -15.42 -9.64
N ASP A 467 -25.02 -14.75 -8.84
CA ASP A 467 -25.19 -14.65 -7.41
C ASP A 467 -26.45 -13.80 -7.10
N PRO A 468 -27.39 -14.29 -6.28
CA PRO A 468 -28.66 -13.61 -6.07
C PRO A 468 -28.53 -12.29 -5.28
N ASN A 469 -27.54 -12.17 -4.40
CA ASN A 469 -27.39 -11.02 -3.50
C ASN A 469 -26.60 -9.86 -4.15
N PHE A 470 -25.54 -10.19 -4.89
CA PHE A 470 -24.60 -9.23 -5.45
C PHE A 470 -24.64 -9.16 -6.99
N GLY A 471 -25.35 -10.08 -7.65
CA GLY A 471 -25.43 -10.14 -9.11
C GLY A 471 -24.11 -10.55 -9.78
N PHE A 472 -23.19 -11.17 -9.04
CA PHE A 472 -21.91 -11.63 -9.57
C PHE A 472 -22.05 -12.81 -10.53
N ALA A 473 -21.16 -12.91 -11.50
CA ALA A 473 -21.00 -14.14 -12.26
C ALA A 473 -20.06 -15.09 -11.49
N VAL A 474 -20.62 -16.16 -10.92
CA VAL A 474 -19.87 -17.17 -10.15
C VAL A 474 -19.74 -18.46 -10.97
N PRO A 475 -18.54 -19.04 -11.12
CA PRO A 475 -18.38 -20.27 -11.91
C PRO A 475 -19.16 -21.43 -11.26
N VAL A 476 -19.79 -22.27 -12.09
CA VAL A 476 -20.57 -23.43 -11.63
C VAL A 476 -19.65 -24.59 -11.19
N ALA A 477 -18.52 -24.77 -11.87
CA ALA A 477 -17.52 -25.76 -11.55
C ALA A 477 -16.13 -25.29 -11.97
N VAL A 478 -15.10 -25.66 -11.21
CA VAL A 478 -13.69 -25.44 -11.56
C VAL A 478 -12.90 -26.72 -11.27
N PRO A 479 -12.09 -27.23 -12.21
CA PRO A 479 -11.29 -28.44 -11.98
C PRO A 479 -10.44 -28.35 -10.71
N GLY A 480 -10.46 -29.39 -9.89
CA GLY A 480 -9.70 -29.46 -8.64
C GLY A 480 -10.26 -28.62 -7.48
N VAL A 481 -11.44 -28.02 -7.65
CA VAL A 481 -12.15 -27.27 -6.61
C VAL A 481 -13.46 -27.96 -6.29
N ASP A 482 -13.80 -28.09 -5.00
CA ASP A 482 -15.08 -28.64 -4.56
C ASP A 482 -16.23 -27.74 -5.06
N PRO A 483 -17.17 -28.24 -5.88
CA PRO A 483 -18.30 -27.44 -6.37
C PRO A 483 -19.16 -26.85 -5.23
N ALA A 484 -19.21 -27.49 -4.07
CA ALA A 484 -20.00 -26.98 -2.94
C ALA A 484 -19.50 -25.60 -2.47
N ILE A 485 -18.18 -25.36 -2.46
CA ILE A 485 -17.66 -24.06 -2.00
C ILE A 485 -17.95 -22.92 -2.99
N LEU A 486 -18.23 -23.23 -4.26
CA LEU A 486 -18.61 -22.25 -5.28
C LEU A 486 -20.03 -21.70 -5.05
N ASP A 487 -20.85 -22.38 -4.26
CA ASP A 487 -22.12 -21.88 -3.72
C ASP A 487 -22.03 -21.74 -2.19
N PRO A 488 -21.64 -20.55 -1.67
CA PRO A 488 -21.51 -20.32 -0.23
C PRO A 488 -22.76 -20.72 0.55
N ARG A 489 -23.96 -20.48 0.02
CA ARG A 489 -25.21 -20.89 0.67
C ARG A 489 -25.23 -22.40 0.91
N SER A 490 -24.75 -23.21 -0.03
CA SER A 490 -24.72 -24.67 0.08
C SER A 490 -23.79 -25.18 1.19
N THR A 491 -22.77 -24.40 1.57
CA THR A 491 -21.81 -24.78 2.62
C THR A 491 -22.32 -24.55 4.05
N TRP A 492 -23.32 -23.68 4.24
CA TRP A 492 -23.88 -23.39 5.56
C TRP A 492 -24.79 -24.51 6.04
N ALA A 493 -24.67 -24.94 7.30
CA ALA A 493 -25.60 -25.91 7.88
C ALA A 493 -27.03 -25.36 7.95
N ASP A 494 -27.18 -24.09 8.35
CA ASP A 494 -28.45 -23.37 8.39
C ASP A 494 -28.52 -22.35 7.23
N LYS A 495 -29.42 -22.61 6.27
CA LYS A 495 -29.61 -21.77 5.09
C LYS A 495 -30.30 -20.45 5.43
N HIS A 496 -31.17 -20.42 6.43
CA HIS A 496 -31.81 -19.19 6.87
C HIS A 496 -30.81 -18.28 7.58
N ALA A 497 -29.86 -18.85 8.33
CA ALA A 497 -28.77 -18.07 8.92
C ALA A 497 -27.85 -17.46 7.85
N TYR A 498 -27.61 -18.17 6.74
CA TYR A 498 -26.93 -17.61 5.57
C TYR A 498 -27.72 -16.44 5.00
N ASP A 499 -29.01 -16.65 4.68
CA ASP A 499 -29.87 -15.65 4.03
C ASP A 499 -29.95 -14.36 4.88
N ALA A 500 -30.13 -14.48 6.20
CA ALA A 500 -30.13 -13.32 7.11
C ALA A 500 -28.77 -12.61 7.19
N THR A 501 -27.67 -13.36 7.11
CA THR A 501 -26.32 -12.79 7.12
C THR A 501 -25.98 -12.09 5.82
N ALA A 502 -26.41 -12.67 4.69
CA ALA A 502 -26.27 -12.08 3.38
C ALA A 502 -27.03 -10.76 3.29
N ALA A 503 -28.28 -10.71 3.76
CA ALA A 503 -29.07 -9.48 3.82
C ALA A 503 -28.35 -8.38 4.63
N LYS A 504 -27.84 -8.72 5.83
CA LYS A 504 -27.05 -7.78 6.63
C LYS A 504 -25.82 -7.26 5.88
N LEU A 505 -25.09 -8.13 5.18
CA LEU A 505 -23.91 -7.72 4.43
C LEU A 505 -24.28 -6.81 3.25
N VAL A 506 -25.37 -7.12 2.53
CA VAL A 506 -25.91 -6.27 1.46
C VAL A 506 -26.22 -4.87 1.98
N ASP A 507 -26.91 -4.75 3.11
CA ASP A 507 -27.23 -3.45 3.72
C ASP A 507 -25.97 -2.65 4.04
N LEU A 508 -24.94 -3.28 4.62
CA LEU A 508 -23.66 -2.63 4.90
C LEU A 508 -22.97 -2.09 3.63
N PHE A 509 -23.03 -2.83 2.53
CA PHE A 509 -22.50 -2.35 1.25
C PHE A 509 -23.29 -1.15 0.70
N VAL A 510 -24.62 -1.18 0.79
CA VAL A 510 -25.50 -0.09 0.32
C VAL A 510 -25.29 1.17 1.16
N GLU A 511 -25.27 1.04 2.49
CA GLU A 511 -25.03 2.14 3.43
C GLU A 511 -23.67 2.80 3.18
N ASN A 512 -22.61 1.99 3.02
CA ASN A 512 -21.28 2.52 2.71
C ASN A 512 -21.26 3.24 1.35
N PHE A 513 -21.92 2.69 0.32
CA PHE A 513 -21.87 3.25 -1.03
C PHE A 513 -22.63 4.57 -1.18
N ALA A 514 -23.59 4.88 -0.28
CA ALA A 514 -24.39 6.09 -0.34
C ALA A 514 -23.56 7.39 -0.48
N GLN A 515 -22.37 7.43 0.12
CA GLN A 515 -21.46 8.58 0.04
C GLN A 515 -20.88 8.84 -1.37
N PHE A 516 -20.97 7.87 -2.28
CA PHE A 516 -20.45 7.98 -3.65
C PHE A 516 -21.55 8.13 -4.71
N ALA A 517 -22.82 7.92 -4.35
CA ALA A 517 -23.91 7.72 -5.29
C ALA A 517 -24.09 8.87 -6.29
N ASP A 518 -23.88 10.11 -5.84
CA ASP A 518 -24.02 11.32 -6.66
C ASP A 518 -22.83 11.57 -7.59
N HIS A 519 -21.73 10.85 -7.39
CA HIS A 519 -20.47 11.02 -8.12
C HIS A 519 -20.18 9.88 -9.11
N VAL A 520 -21.11 8.94 -9.27
CA VAL A 520 -20.96 7.77 -10.14
C VAL A 520 -22.11 7.67 -11.16
N ASP A 521 -21.82 7.04 -12.30
CA ASP A 521 -22.84 6.84 -13.32
C ASP A 521 -23.93 5.84 -12.90
N ALA A 522 -25.00 5.79 -13.69
CA ALA A 522 -26.15 4.94 -13.41
C ALA A 522 -25.84 3.43 -13.52
N GLY A 523 -24.80 3.03 -14.26
CA GLY A 523 -24.35 1.64 -14.35
C GLY A 523 -23.81 1.15 -13.03
N VAL A 524 -22.87 1.91 -12.45
CA VAL A 524 -22.29 1.63 -11.14
C VAL A 524 -23.35 1.62 -10.04
N ARG A 525 -24.29 2.59 -10.05
CA ARG A 525 -25.40 2.60 -9.09
C ARG A 525 -26.30 1.37 -9.19
N ARG A 526 -26.53 0.85 -10.39
CA ARG A 526 -27.31 -0.39 -10.59
C ARG A 526 -26.56 -1.66 -10.16
N SER A 527 -25.23 -1.60 -10.04
CA SER A 527 -24.41 -2.68 -9.50
C SER A 527 -24.45 -2.77 -7.98
N ALA A 528 -25.15 -1.88 -7.28
CA ALA A 528 -25.40 -2.05 -5.85
C ALA A 528 -26.08 -3.40 -5.57
N PRO A 529 -25.61 -4.14 -4.55
CA PRO A 529 -26.22 -5.41 -4.18
C PRO A 529 -27.65 -5.19 -3.70
N LYS A 530 -28.47 -6.23 -3.84
CA LYS A 530 -29.91 -6.17 -3.51
C LYS A 530 -30.28 -7.42 -2.74
N VAL A 531 -31.10 -7.25 -1.71
CA VAL A 531 -31.73 -8.40 -1.06
C VAL A 531 -32.74 -8.96 -2.06
N THR A 532 -32.42 -10.10 -2.67
CA THR A 532 -33.44 -10.92 -3.32
C THR A 532 -34.29 -11.55 -2.24
N GLU A 533 -35.59 -11.22 -2.21
CA GLU A 533 -36.57 -12.05 -1.51
C GLU A 533 -36.54 -13.43 -2.17
N THR A 534 -35.96 -14.42 -1.47
CA THR A 534 -36.04 -15.81 -1.89
C THR A 534 -37.50 -16.27 -1.77
N ALA A 535 -38.09 -16.61 -2.91
CA ALA A 535 -39.46 -17.13 -3.02
C ALA A 535 -39.62 -18.52 -2.37
#